data_AF-A0AAN8Y5Q5-F1
#
_entry.id   AF-A0AAN8Y5Q5-F1
#
_cell.length_a   1.000
_cell.length_b   1.000
_cell.length_c   1.000
_cell.angle_alpha   90.00
_cell.angle_beta   90.00
_cell.angle_gamma   90.00
#
_symmetry.space_group_name_H-M   'P 1'
#
loop_
_entity.id
_entity.type
_entity.pdbx_description
1 polymer ?
#
loop_
_entity_poly.entity_id
_entity_poly.type
_entity_poly.pdbx_seq_one_letter_code
_entity_poly.pdbx_strand_id
1 'polypeptide(L)'
;MPTIIMWIIWKRRNEIKHGGKDTFIEMVWQVQDLVWKLIKTLYSWMKIGKTSWPHTIALLKECKPRLYCLGVTWKFPEKDKLKCNTDGACWGNPRNCASAFYVRDEKRDLIYAKARGIKIGTNTEAEVYAIKEALEFCLTLQVQGITMETDSLALKRMIEKQWKVP
;
A
#
# COMPACT_ATOMS: atom_id res chain seq x y z
N MET A 1 -5.55 14.13 12.31
CA MET A 1 -6.38 15.03 13.15
C MET A 1 -7.44 15.78 12.34
N PRO A 2 -7.14 16.46 11.22
CA PRO A 2 -8.16 17.15 10.43
C PRO A 2 -9.30 16.23 9.96
N THR A 3 -8.97 15.01 9.55
CA THR A 3 -9.91 13.98 9.06
C THR A 3 -10.91 13.52 10.12
N ILE A 4 -10.50 13.33 11.37
CA ILE A 4 -11.39 12.91 12.47
C ILE A 4 -12.42 14.00 12.77
N ILE A 5 -11.98 15.27 12.83
CA ILE A 5 -12.87 16.40 13.07
C ILE A 5 -13.87 16.56 11.91
N MET A 6 -13.39 16.51 10.67
CA MET A 6 -14.26 16.57 9.48
C MET A 6 -15.29 15.45 9.44
N TRP A 7 -14.89 14.22 9.80
CA TRP A 7 -15.78 13.06 9.87
C TRP A 7 -16.90 13.25 10.90
N ILE A 8 -16.57 13.70 12.12
CA ILE A 8 -17.57 13.91 13.17
C ILE A 8 -18.50 15.09 12.83
N ILE A 9 -17.98 16.16 12.21
CA ILE A 9 -18.82 17.27 11.72
C ILE A 9 -19.81 16.76 10.66
N TRP A 10 -19.34 15.97 9.69
CA TRP A 10 -20.19 15.37 8.66
C TRP A 10 -21.26 14.44 9.29
N LYS A 11 -20.85 13.57 10.22
CA LYS A 11 -21.75 12.67 10.94
C LYS A 11 -22.84 13.45 11.69
N ARG A 12 -22.45 14.48 12.45
CA ARG A 12 -23.39 15.35 13.16
C ARG A 12 -24.38 16.04 12.22
N ARG A 13 -23.90 16.58 11.10
CA ARG A 13 -24.76 17.20 10.09
C ARG A 13 -25.82 16.21 9.58
N ASN A 14 -25.45 14.97 9.31
CA ASN A 14 -26.39 13.94 8.87
C ASN A 14 -27.39 13.57 9.96
N GLU A 15 -26.93 13.43 11.20
CA GLU A 15 -27.79 13.13 12.34
C GLU A 15 -28.90 14.19 12.49
N ILE A 16 -28.52 15.47 12.43
CA ILE A 16 -29.47 16.59 12.45
C ILE A 16 -30.44 16.54 11.26
N LYS A 17 -29.92 16.24 10.05
CA LYS A 17 -30.74 16.13 8.84
C LYS A 17 -31.81 15.04 8.96
N HIS A 18 -31.54 13.97 9.70
CA HIS A 18 -32.45 12.85 9.90
C HIS A 18 -33.25 12.93 11.22
N GLY A 19 -33.34 14.11 11.82
CA GLY A 19 -34.20 14.38 12.98
C GLY A 19 -33.54 14.17 14.35
N GLY A 20 -32.24 13.87 14.38
CA GLY A 20 -31.45 13.78 15.60
C GLY A 20 -31.16 15.15 16.23
N LYS A 21 -30.74 15.16 17.49
CA LYS A 21 -30.51 16.38 18.30
C LYS A 21 -29.08 16.51 18.81
N ASP A 22 -28.10 16.01 18.04
CA ASP A 22 -26.68 15.97 18.43
C ASP A 22 -26.12 17.39 18.68
N THR A 23 -25.80 17.65 19.93
CA THR A 23 -25.32 18.94 20.42
C THR A 23 -23.86 19.18 20.07
N PHE A 24 -23.42 20.43 20.22
CA PHE A 24 -22.00 20.74 20.06
C PHE A 24 -21.12 20.02 21.10
N ILE A 25 -21.61 19.87 22.33
CA ILE A 25 -20.87 19.21 23.41
C ILE A 25 -20.68 17.73 23.09
N GLU A 26 -21.74 17.05 22.67
CA GLU A 26 -21.68 15.64 22.25
C GLU A 26 -20.74 15.44 21.05
N MET A 27 -20.75 16.35 20.08
CA MET A 27 -19.78 16.35 18.98
C MET A 27 -18.33 16.40 19.47
N VAL A 28 -18.02 17.28 20.43
CA VAL A 28 -16.68 17.40 21.01
C VAL A 28 -16.30 16.10 21.73
N TRP A 29 -17.22 15.51 22.49
CA TRP A 29 -17.01 14.21 23.12
C TRP A 29 -16.75 13.10 22.11
N GLN A 30 -17.49 13.06 21.00
CA GLN A 30 -17.29 12.08 19.93
C GLN A 30 -15.91 12.23 19.27
N VAL A 31 -15.43 13.45 19.06
CA VAL A 31 -14.06 13.71 18.58
C VAL A 31 -13.04 13.19 19.58
N GLN A 32 -13.18 13.55 20.87
CA GLN A 32 -12.24 13.12 21.92
C GLN A 32 -12.21 11.60 22.07
N ASP A 33 -13.38 10.95 22.06
CA ASP A 33 -13.52 9.49 22.15
C ASP A 33 -12.91 8.78 20.93
N LEU A 34 -13.12 9.29 19.71
CA LEU A 34 -12.54 8.68 18.51
C LEU A 34 -11.01 8.81 18.50
N VAL A 35 -10.47 9.96 18.91
CA VAL A 35 -9.03 10.15 19.09
C VAL A 35 -8.52 9.21 20.19
N TRP A 36 -9.24 9.08 21.31
CA TRP A 36 -8.89 8.18 22.39
C TRP A 36 -8.80 6.70 21.95
N LYS A 37 -9.80 6.25 21.20
CA LYS A 37 -9.82 4.90 20.59
C LYS A 37 -8.63 4.71 19.66
N LEU A 38 -8.33 5.68 18.80
CA LEU A 38 -7.19 5.63 17.90
C LEU A 38 -5.86 5.52 18.67
N ILE A 39 -5.69 6.30 19.73
CA ILE A 39 -4.48 6.25 20.57
C ILE A 39 -4.33 4.88 21.20
N LYS A 40 -5.41 4.32 21.79
CA LYS A 40 -5.37 2.97 22.35
C LYS A 40 -5.03 1.89 21.33
N THR A 41 -5.48 2.04 20.09
CA THR A 41 -5.17 1.11 19.00
C THR A 41 -3.72 1.22 18.55
N LEU A 42 -3.22 2.45 18.33
CA LEU A 42 -1.87 2.68 17.80
C LEU A 42 -0.76 2.58 18.85
N TYR A 43 -1.08 2.95 20.10
CA TYR A 43 -0.14 3.08 21.20
C TYR A 43 -0.64 2.30 22.42
N SER A 44 -1.02 1.04 22.22
CA SER A 44 -1.51 0.15 23.29
C SER A 44 -0.51 -0.02 24.46
N TRP A 45 0.77 0.25 24.23
CA TRP A 45 1.83 0.28 25.24
C TRP A 45 1.81 1.53 26.14
N MET A 46 1.19 2.63 25.70
CA MET A 46 0.99 3.81 26.54
C MET A 46 -0.19 3.56 27.49
N LYS A 47 0.10 3.45 28.79
CA LYS A 47 -0.93 3.32 29.84
C LYS A 47 -1.59 4.67 30.12
N ILE A 48 -2.30 5.21 29.13
CA ILE A 48 -3.08 6.43 29.32
C ILE A 48 -4.40 6.01 30.00
N GLY A 49 -4.50 6.23 31.31
CA GLY A 49 -5.73 6.00 32.08
C GLY A 49 -6.84 6.97 31.66
N LYS A 50 -8.05 6.88 32.25
CA LYS A 50 -9.08 7.93 32.07
C LYS A 50 -8.59 9.24 32.69
N THR A 51 -7.84 10.02 31.92
CA THR A 51 -7.26 11.31 32.32
C THR A 51 -8.00 12.44 31.61
N SER A 52 -7.82 13.66 32.07
CA SER A 52 -8.41 14.83 31.40
C SER A 52 -7.85 14.97 29.97
N TRP A 53 -8.66 15.50 29.06
CA TRP A 53 -8.25 15.74 27.67
C TRP A 53 -6.95 16.57 27.56
N PRO A 54 -6.74 17.65 28.33
CA PRO A 54 -5.47 18.39 28.32
C PRO A 54 -4.26 17.53 28.67
N HIS A 55 -4.40 16.63 29.65
CA HIS A 55 -3.33 15.72 30.04
C HIS A 55 -3.00 14.72 28.94
N THR A 56 -4.02 14.18 28.26
CA THR A 56 -3.84 13.29 27.10
C THR A 56 -3.05 13.99 25.98
N ILE A 57 -3.37 15.25 25.69
CA ILE A 57 -2.65 16.04 24.68
C ILE A 57 -1.20 16.30 25.09
N ALA A 58 -0.93 16.57 26.38
CA ALA A 58 0.43 16.75 26.88
C ALA A 58 1.27 15.48 26.67
N LEU A 59 0.74 14.31 27.07
CA LEU A 59 1.40 13.02 26.86
C LEU A 59 1.67 12.70 25.39
N LEU A 60 0.72 13.01 24.50
CA LEU A 60 0.90 12.80 23.07
C LEU A 60 1.96 13.72 22.45
N LYS A 61 2.07 14.96 22.91
CA LYS A 61 3.11 15.89 22.45
C LYS A 61 4.51 15.41 22.83
N GLU A 62 4.64 14.76 23.98
CA GLU A 62 5.91 14.18 24.45
C GLU A 62 6.20 12.80 23.85
N CYS A 63 5.17 12.13 23.30
CA CYS A 63 5.32 10.82 22.67
C CYS A 63 6.18 10.93 21.40
N LYS A 64 7.38 10.34 21.45
CA LYS A 64 8.23 10.13 20.28
C LYS A 64 8.03 8.69 19.80
N PRO A 65 7.22 8.45 18.77
CA PRO A 65 7.04 7.10 18.26
C PRO A 65 8.40 6.55 17.80
N ARG A 66 8.70 5.29 18.17
CA ARG A 66 9.83 4.59 17.57
C ARG A 66 9.49 4.28 16.13
N LEU A 67 9.99 5.08 15.21
CA LEU A 67 9.88 4.82 13.78
C LEU A 67 10.89 3.73 13.41
N TYR A 68 10.38 2.58 12.98
CA TYR A 68 11.23 1.58 12.34
C TYR A 68 11.31 1.92 10.85
N CYS A 69 12.40 2.57 10.46
CA CYS A 69 12.70 2.83 9.06
C CYS A 69 13.66 1.75 8.56
N LEU A 70 13.14 0.82 7.75
CA LEU A 70 13.98 -0.12 7.03
C LEU A 70 14.44 0.55 5.73
N GLY A 71 15.72 0.91 5.65
CA GLY A 71 16.32 1.35 4.39
C GLY A 71 16.40 0.17 3.43
N VAL A 72 15.54 0.15 2.41
CA VAL A 72 15.59 -0.85 1.33
C VAL A 72 16.34 -0.24 0.16
N THR A 73 17.51 -0.78 -0.16
CA THR A 73 18.27 -0.39 -1.37
C THR A 73 18.12 -1.48 -2.42
N TRP A 74 17.83 -1.09 -3.66
CA TRP A 74 17.79 -2.02 -4.78
C TRP A 74 19.16 -2.67 -4.99
N LYS A 75 19.21 -4.00 -5.04
CA LYS A 75 20.46 -4.76 -5.25
C LYS A 75 20.64 -5.09 -6.72
N PHE A 76 21.86 -4.89 -7.20
CA PHE A 76 22.30 -5.23 -8.56
C PHE A 76 22.18 -6.74 -8.80
N PRO A 77 21.86 -7.19 -10.03
CA PRO A 77 21.97 -8.58 -10.38
C PRO A 77 23.43 -9.05 -10.26
N GLU A 78 23.61 -10.34 -10.00
CA GLU A 78 24.94 -10.97 -10.00
C GLU A 78 25.54 -10.93 -11.41
N LYS A 79 26.84 -11.22 -11.49
CA LYS A 79 27.56 -11.21 -12.75
C LYS A 79 26.91 -12.12 -13.80
N ASP A 80 26.82 -11.65 -15.04
CA ASP A 80 26.23 -12.34 -16.19
C ASP A 80 24.74 -12.72 -16.02
N LYS A 81 24.04 -12.10 -15.06
CA LYS A 81 22.60 -12.25 -14.84
C LYS A 81 21.87 -10.94 -15.13
N LEU A 82 20.59 -11.08 -15.46
CA LEU A 82 19.69 -9.94 -15.64
C LEU A 82 18.69 -9.86 -14.49
N LYS A 83 18.21 -8.65 -14.24
CA LYS A 83 17.09 -8.40 -13.33
C LYS A 83 15.94 -7.77 -14.09
N CYS A 84 14.78 -8.39 -14.00
CA CYS A 84 13.55 -7.92 -14.62
C CYS A 84 12.55 -7.48 -13.55
N ASN A 85 12.05 -6.26 -13.66
CA ASN A 85 11.00 -5.73 -12.79
C ASN A 85 9.70 -5.61 -13.60
N THR A 86 8.58 -6.02 -13.01
CA THR A 86 7.26 -6.04 -13.66
C THR A 86 6.24 -5.31 -12.80
N ASP A 87 5.28 -4.64 -13.44
CA ASP A 87 4.19 -3.93 -12.76
C ASP A 87 2.93 -3.91 -13.63
N GLY A 88 1.77 -4.08 -13.00
CA GLY A 88 0.45 -4.04 -13.61
C GLY A 88 -0.40 -2.92 -13.01
N ALA A 89 -0.88 -2.00 -13.85
CA ALA A 89 -1.67 -0.86 -13.40
C ALA A 89 -3.08 -0.88 -13.97
N CYS A 90 -4.09 -0.53 -13.16
CA CYS A 90 -5.48 -0.38 -13.61
C CYS A 90 -6.13 0.87 -13.02
N TRP A 91 -7.03 1.49 -13.78
CA TRP A 91 -7.81 2.66 -13.33
C TRP A 91 -8.96 2.33 -12.37
N GLY A 92 -9.18 1.05 -12.09
CA GLY A 92 -10.25 0.49 -11.28
C GLY A 92 -10.21 -1.03 -11.36
N ASN A 93 -11.08 -1.71 -10.62
CA ASN A 93 -11.07 -3.17 -10.52
C ASN A 93 -12.47 -3.76 -10.73
N PRO A 94 -12.91 -4.05 -11.97
CA PRO A 94 -12.16 -3.95 -13.23
C PRO A 94 -12.28 -2.59 -13.95
N ARG A 95 -11.24 -2.17 -14.67
CA ARG A 95 -11.24 -1.01 -15.61
C ARG A 95 -10.07 -1.13 -16.60
N ASN A 96 -9.82 -0.10 -17.41
CA ASN A 96 -8.66 -0.06 -18.30
C ASN A 96 -7.37 -0.31 -17.52
N CYS A 97 -6.58 -1.24 -18.02
CA CYS A 97 -5.33 -1.68 -17.45
C CYS A 97 -4.17 -1.57 -18.44
N ALA A 98 -2.97 -1.51 -17.89
CA ALA A 98 -1.71 -1.58 -18.59
C ALA A 98 -0.76 -2.51 -17.83
N SER A 99 0.18 -3.10 -18.56
CA SER A 99 1.31 -3.83 -18.00
C SER A 99 2.60 -3.20 -18.46
N ALA A 100 3.62 -3.26 -17.62
CA ALA A 100 4.95 -2.84 -17.97
C ALA A 100 6.01 -3.75 -17.35
N PHE A 101 7.16 -3.83 -18.00
CA PHE A 101 8.35 -4.40 -17.40
C PHE A 101 9.60 -3.69 -17.93
N TYR A 102 10.68 -3.82 -17.19
CA TYR A 102 12.01 -3.44 -17.65
C TYR A 102 13.06 -4.45 -17.21
N VAL A 103 14.18 -4.49 -17.93
CA VAL A 103 15.29 -5.40 -17.70
C VAL A 103 16.58 -4.59 -17.55
N ARG A 104 17.35 -4.88 -16.51
CA ARG A 104 18.68 -4.30 -16.26
C ARG A 104 19.75 -5.38 -16.18
N ASP A 105 20.97 -5.00 -16.55
CA ASP A 105 22.15 -5.84 -16.40
C ASP A 105 22.90 -5.61 -15.07
N GLU A 106 24.02 -6.31 -14.92
CA GLU A 106 24.94 -6.21 -13.78
C GLU A 106 25.51 -4.79 -13.56
N LYS A 107 25.58 -3.99 -14.64
CA LYS A 107 26.12 -2.62 -14.62
C LYS A 107 25.06 -1.59 -14.27
N ARG A 108 23.80 -2.00 -14.05
CA ARG A 108 22.60 -1.18 -13.79
C ARG A 108 21.99 -0.58 -15.02
N ASP A 109 22.53 -0.89 -16.19
CA ASP A 109 22.11 -0.31 -17.44
C ASP A 109 20.77 -0.89 -17.84
N LEU A 110 19.89 -0.02 -18.33
CA LEU A 110 18.59 -0.42 -18.85
C LEU A 110 18.79 -1.08 -20.20
N ILE A 111 18.60 -2.39 -20.26
CA ILE A 111 18.74 -3.18 -21.49
C ILE A 111 17.48 -3.10 -22.33
N TYR A 112 16.33 -3.17 -21.67
CA TYR A 112 15.04 -3.14 -22.35
C TYR A 112 13.93 -2.67 -21.42
N ALA A 113 12.92 -2.01 -21.99
CA ALA A 113 11.68 -1.69 -21.31
C ALA A 113 10.52 -1.78 -22.28
N LYS A 114 9.38 -2.24 -21.79
CA LYS A 114 8.13 -2.30 -22.55
C LYS A 114 6.96 -1.97 -21.65
N ALA A 115 6.03 -1.18 -22.19
CA ALA A 115 4.74 -0.91 -21.59
C ALA A 115 3.66 -1.10 -22.65
N ARG A 116 2.51 -1.64 -22.24
CA ARG A 116 1.40 -1.92 -23.15
C ARG A 116 0.06 -1.76 -22.44
N GLY A 117 -0.90 -1.12 -23.11
CA GLY A 117 -2.30 -1.16 -22.71
C GLY A 117 -2.91 -2.53 -23.02
N ILE A 118 -3.55 -3.16 -22.04
CA ILE A 118 -4.17 -4.48 -22.20
C ILE A 118 -5.58 -4.31 -22.75
N LYS A 119 -6.52 -3.87 -21.89
CA LYS A 119 -7.94 -3.53 -22.11
C LYS A 119 -8.58 -3.41 -20.71
N ILE A 120 -9.89 -3.60 -20.58
CA ILE A 120 -10.56 -3.74 -19.29
C ILE A 120 -10.13 -5.05 -18.62
N GLY A 121 -9.64 -4.95 -17.39
CA GLY A 121 -9.27 -6.10 -16.57
C GLY A 121 -9.18 -5.71 -15.09
N THR A 122 -8.76 -6.65 -14.27
CA THR A 122 -8.47 -6.48 -12.85
C THR A 122 -7.00 -6.14 -12.61
N ASN A 123 -6.70 -5.62 -11.42
CA ASN A 123 -5.31 -5.38 -11.01
C ASN A 123 -4.46 -6.67 -11.07
N THR A 124 -5.02 -7.79 -10.60
CA THR A 124 -4.34 -9.09 -10.66
C THR A 124 -4.07 -9.54 -12.09
N GLU A 125 -5.02 -9.36 -13.00
CA GLU A 125 -4.79 -9.71 -14.41
C GLU A 125 -3.69 -8.84 -15.03
N ALA A 126 -3.66 -7.54 -14.76
CA ALA A 126 -2.62 -6.65 -15.27
C ALA A 126 -1.22 -7.09 -14.82
N GLU A 127 -1.07 -7.47 -13.54
CA GLU A 127 0.16 -8.03 -12.99
C GLU A 127 0.56 -9.34 -13.67
N VAL A 128 -0.41 -10.25 -13.89
CA VAL A 128 -0.16 -11.51 -14.62
C VAL A 128 0.34 -11.23 -16.04
N TYR A 129 -0.26 -10.27 -16.75
CA TYR A 129 0.19 -9.88 -18.09
C TYR A 129 1.59 -9.28 -18.07
N ALA A 130 1.94 -8.47 -17.07
CA ALA A 130 3.28 -7.90 -16.92
C ALA A 130 4.34 -9.01 -16.74
N ILE A 131 4.09 -9.94 -15.82
CA ILE A 131 4.95 -11.11 -15.57
C ILE A 131 5.07 -11.99 -16.81
N LYS A 132 3.95 -12.26 -17.50
CA LYS A 132 3.92 -13.10 -18.70
C LYS A 132 4.75 -12.47 -19.83
N GLU A 133 4.50 -11.22 -20.19
CA GLU A 133 5.23 -10.55 -21.27
C GLU A 133 6.73 -10.40 -20.94
N ALA A 134 7.06 -10.15 -19.68
CA ALA A 134 8.43 -10.11 -19.21
C ALA A 134 9.14 -11.47 -19.37
N LEU A 135 8.49 -12.57 -18.97
CA LEU A 135 9.01 -13.93 -19.13
C LEU A 135 9.21 -14.29 -20.60
N GLU A 136 8.22 -14.01 -21.45
CA GLU A 136 8.31 -14.26 -22.88
C GLU A 136 9.52 -13.54 -23.49
N PHE A 137 9.74 -12.27 -23.15
CA PHE A 137 10.92 -11.53 -23.57
C PHE A 137 12.21 -12.13 -23.00
N CYS A 138 12.24 -12.41 -21.70
CA CYS A 138 13.37 -12.99 -21.00
C CYS A 138 13.80 -14.35 -21.57
N LEU A 139 12.86 -15.18 -22.03
CA LEU A 139 13.13 -16.46 -22.69
C LEU A 139 13.81 -16.31 -24.05
N THR A 140 13.66 -15.15 -24.71
CA THR A 140 14.39 -14.86 -25.95
C THR A 140 15.84 -14.46 -25.70
N LEU A 141 16.17 -14.05 -24.46
CA LEU A 141 17.51 -13.70 -24.05
C LEU A 141 18.25 -14.99 -23.68
N GLN A 142 19.29 -15.34 -24.43
CA GLN A 142 20.15 -16.50 -24.16
C GLN A 142 21.09 -16.25 -22.97
N VAL A 143 20.54 -15.88 -21.80
CA VAL A 143 21.30 -15.52 -20.59
C VAL A 143 21.32 -16.64 -19.56
N GLN A 144 22.35 -16.66 -18.70
CA GLN A 144 22.54 -17.71 -17.69
C GLN A 144 21.46 -17.71 -16.59
N GLY A 145 20.85 -16.56 -16.30
CA GLY A 145 19.86 -16.47 -15.25
C GLY A 145 19.21 -15.09 -15.16
N ILE A 146 17.95 -15.09 -14.74
CA ILE A 146 17.12 -13.89 -14.62
C ILE A 146 16.47 -13.88 -13.26
N THR A 147 16.60 -12.77 -12.54
CA THR A 147 15.83 -12.51 -11.33
C THR A 147 14.63 -11.66 -11.69
N MET A 148 13.42 -12.18 -11.51
CA MET A 148 12.19 -11.41 -11.66
C MET A 148 11.72 -10.84 -10.33
N GLU A 149 11.33 -9.57 -10.34
CA GLU A 149 10.81 -8.83 -9.21
C GLU A 149 9.43 -8.25 -9.56
N THR A 150 8.43 -8.59 -8.74
CA THR A 150 7.06 -8.06 -8.78
C THR A 150 6.69 -7.63 -7.38
N ASP A 151 5.90 -6.57 -7.25
CA ASP A 151 5.29 -6.15 -5.99
C ASP A 151 3.99 -6.91 -5.67
N SER A 152 3.47 -7.70 -6.62
CA SER A 152 2.33 -8.59 -6.44
C SER A 152 2.71 -9.84 -5.62
N LEU A 153 2.61 -9.70 -4.30
CA LEU A 153 2.84 -10.80 -3.36
C LEU A 153 1.96 -12.02 -3.68
N ALA A 154 0.70 -11.80 -4.06
CA ALA A 154 -0.23 -12.88 -4.38
C ALA A 154 0.30 -13.74 -5.55
N LEU A 155 0.71 -13.11 -6.65
CA LEU A 155 1.23 -13.83 -7.81
C LEU A 155 2.55 -14.51 -7.51
N LYS A 156 3.46 -13.85 -6.79
CA LYS A 156 4.70 -14.48 -6.32
C LYS A 156 4.41 -15.78 -5.58
N ARG A 157 3.48 -15.75 -4.61
CA ARG A 157 3.11 -16.93 -3.81
C ARG A 157 2.43 -18.02 -4.62
N MET A 158 1.61 -17.66 -5.62
CA MET A 158 0.97 -18.62 -6.53
C MET A 158 2.00 -19.29 -7.46
N ILE A 159 2.93 -18.52 -8.03
CA ILE A 159 4.00 -19.04 -8.90
C ILE A 159 4.94 -19.96 -8.09
N GLU A 160 5.28 -19.58 -6.85
CA GLU A 160 6.04 -20.41 -5.91
C GLU A 160 5.24 -21.63 -5.38
N LYS A 161 4.00 -21.85 -5.85
CA LYS A 161 3.09 -22.93 -5.45
C LYS A 161 2.75 -22.95 -3.95
N GLN A 162 2.90 -21.83 -3.27
CA GLN A 162 2.56 -21.69 -1.86
C GLN A 162 1.07 -21.39 -1.68
N TRP A 163 0.47 -20.65 -2.62
CA TRP A 163 -0.96 -20.34 -2.65
C TRP A 163 -1.61 -21.03 -3.85
N LYS A 164 -2.87 -21.48 -3.68
CA LYS A 164 -3.66 -22.00 -4.80
C LYS A 164 -4.06 -20.85 -5.72
N VAL A 165 -4.04 -21.12 -7.02
CA VAL A 165 -4.71 -20.26 -7.99
C VAL A 165 -6.22 -20.42 -7.75
N PRO A 166 -6.95 -19.33 -7.48
CA PRO A 166 -8.39 -19.36 -7.21
C PRO A 166 -9.19 -19.85 -8.42
#